data_AF-A0A1E7YQ21-F1
#
_entry.id   AF-A0A1E7YQ21-F1
#
_cell.length_a   1.000
_cell.length_b   1.000
_cell.length_c   1.000
_cell.angle_alpha   90.00
_cell.angle_beta   90.00
_cell.angle_gamma   90.00
#
_symmetry.space_group_name_H-M   'P 1'
#
loop_
_entity.id
_entity.type
_entity.pdbx_description
1 polymer ?
#
loop_
_entity_poly.entity_id
_entity_poly.type
_entity_poly.pdbx_seq_one_letter_code
_entity_poly.pdbx_strand_id
1 'polypeptide(L)'
;MRQSGKILRLSSEQGFTLLQILVAAVIVTVIAAISAYFLSMASTRGHALYDQTLRIVHASQFFASNTGCYPGTLAALGTAGANGQATGLDGCVPQQSAWNGPYLTALAFNGQNVRIPSDQSGATGTVAQIETGQWLDGNPAMQGRGPEEIAIVLGPVSSSAQAAFCKACNGCAGNGQQTASACFTASGDSIGYVFATAQ
;
A
#
# COMPACT_ATOMS: atom_id res chain seq x y z
N MET A 1 -17.15 60.92 -54.45
CA MET A 1 -17.14 59.48 -54.12
C MET A 1 -16.85 59.32 -52.64
N ARG A 2 -17.78 58.71 -51.90
CA ARG A 2 -17.66 58.36 -50.47
C ARG A 2 -16.71 57.18 -50.31
N GLN A 3 -15.75 57.24 -49.38
CA GLN A 3 -15.26 56.03 -48.73
C GLN A 3 -15.34 56.17 -47.21
N SER A 4 -16.05 55.20 -46.66
CA SER A 4 -16.49 55.06 -45.29
C SER A 4 -15.42 54.28 -44.54
N GLY A 5 -14.68 54.94 -43.64
CA GLY A 5 -13.75 54.29 -42.72
C GLY A 5 -14.50 53.85 -41.47
N LYS A 6 -14.77 52.55 -41.35
CA LYS A 6 -15.37 51.92 -40.17
C LYS A 6 -14.57 52.28 -38.92
N ILE A 7 -15.23 52.95 -37.97
CA ILE A 7 -14.72 53.12 -36.60
C ILE A 7 -14.62 51.74 -35.97
N LEU A 8 -13.40 51.29 -35.68
CA LEU A 8 -13.11 50.12 -34.86
C LEU A 8 -13.70 50.39 -33.46
N ARG A 9 -14.71 49.60 -33.09
CA ARG A 9 -15.24 49.60 -31.72
C ARG A 9 -14.13 49.08 -30.81
N LEU A 10 -13.60 49.97 -29.96
CA LEU A 10 -12.81 49.59 -28.81
C LEU A 10 -13.66 48.64 -27.96
N SER A 11 -13.13 47.45 -27.71
CA SER A 11 -13.65 46.52 -26.71
C SER A 11 -13.92 47.30 -25.43
N SER A 12 -15.15 47.18 -24.93
CA SER A 12 -15.51 47.67 -23.61
C SER A 12 -14.67 46.91 -22.59
N GLU A 13 -13.57 47.51 -22.15
CA GLU A 13 -12.90 47.11 -20.90
C GLU A 13 -13.86 47.43 -19.75
N GLN A 14 -14.79 46.51 -19.49
CA GLN A 14 -15.56 46.51 -18.25
C GLN A 14 -14.56 46.26 -17.12
N GLY A 15 -14.09 47.35 -16.52
CA GLY A 15 -13.27 47.29 -15.32
C GLY A 15 -13.97 46.45 -14.26
N PHE A 16 -13.26 45.44 -13.75
CA PHE A 16 -13.74 44.59 -12.66
C PHE A 16 -14.22 45.48 -11.51
N THR A 17 -15.49 45.34 -11.15
CA THR A 17 -16.02 46.08 -10.01
C THR A 17 -15.42 45.49 -8.72
N LEU A 18 -15.17 46.35 -7.72
CA LEU A 18 -14.63 45.93 -6.42
C LEU A 18 -15.52 44.86 -5.76
N LEU A 19 -16.83 44.96 -5.99
CA LEU A 19 -17.82 43.97 -5.57
C LEU A 19 -17.61 42.60 -6.25
N GLN A 20 -17.33 42.58 -7.57
CA GLN A 20 -17.06 41.33 -8.30
C GLN A 20 -15.82 40.62 -7.77
N ILE A 21 -14.74 41.35 -7.46
CA ILE A 21 -13.53 40.77 -6.90
C ILE A 21 -13.80 40.20 -5.50
N LEU A 22 -14.59 40.90 -4.68
CA LEU A 22 -14.95 40.44 -3.33
C LEU A 22 -15.80 39.17 -3.38
N VAL A 23 -16.80 39.11 -4.25
CA VAL A 23 -17.64 37.92 -4.43
C VAL A 23 -16.82 36.75 -4.97
N ALA A 24 -15.95 36.99 -5.96
CA ALA A 24 -15.06 35.95 -6.48
C ALA A 24 -14.13 35.39 -5.39
N ALA A 25 -13.56 36.26 -4.55
CA ALA A 25 -12.69 35.84 -3.45
C ALA A 25 -13.43 34.93 -2.44
N VAL A 26 -14.68 35.27 -2.09
CA VAL A 26 -15.50 34.45 -1.19
C VAL A 26 -15.83 33.09 -1.81
N ILE A 27 -16.15 33.04 -3.10
CA ILE A 27 -16.43 31.76 -3.79
C ILE A 27 -15.18 30.88 -3.79
N VAL A 28 -14.00 31.46 -4.10
CA VAL A 28 -12.73 30.72 -4.13
C VAL A 28 -12.37 30.17 -2.74
N THR A 29 -12.57 30.94 -1.66
CA THR A 29 -12.26 30.45 -0.30
C THR A 29 -13.18 29.33 0.15
N VAL A 30 -14.47 29.42 -0.17
CA VAL A 30 -15.44 28.35 0.14
C VAL A 30 -15.11 27.08 -0.65
N ILE A 31 -14.82 27.20 -1.94
CA ILE A 31 -14.41 26.05 -2.77
C ILE A 31 -13.13 25.43 -2.21
N ALA A 32 -12.11 26.23 -1.90
CA ALA A 32 -10.85 25.74 -1.35
C ALA A 32 -11.03 25.01 -0.01
N ALA A 33 -11.87 25.54 0.89
CA ALA A 33 -12.17 24.90 2.16
C ALA A 33 -12.87 23.54 1.99
N ILE A 34 -13.81 23.45 1.05
CA ILE A 34 -14.51 22.20 0.74
C ILE A 34 -13.54 21.20 0.10
N SER A 35 -12.70 21.63 -0.86
CA SER A 35 -11.72 20.76 -1.52
C SER A 35 -10.70 20.17 -0.55
N ALA A 36 -10.28 20.91 0.48
CA ALA A 36 -9.39 20.41 1.52
C ALA A 36 -10.01 19.25 2.32
N TYR A 37 -11.33 19.25 2.51
CA TYR A 37 -12.05 18.19 3.23
C TYR A 37 -12.19 16.89 2.42
N PHE A 38 -12.33 16.99 1.09
CA PHE A 38 -12.53 15.83 0.21
C PHE A 38 -11.22 15.14 -0.22
N LEU A 39 -10.07 15.82 -0.12
CA LEU A 39 -8.76 15.22 -0.38
C LEU A 39 -8.27 14.39 0.83
N SER A 40 -9.02 13.37 1.21
CA SER A 40 -8.54 12.40 2.20
C SER A 40 -7.50 11.47 1.55
N MET A 41 -6.22 11.84 1.66
CA MET A 41 -5.11 10.99 1.17
C MET A 41 -5.08 9.61 1.83
N ALA A 42 -5.76 9.45 2.98
CA ALA A 42 -5.87 8.19 3.71
C ALA A 42 -6.40 7.03 2.85
N SER A 43 -7.43 7.26 2.03
CA SER A 43 -8.01 6.20 1.19
C SER A 43 -7.00 5.72 0.14
N THR A 44 -6.32 6.66 -0.53
CA THR A 44 -5.29 6.36 -1.53
C THR A 44 -4.10 5.64 -0.91
N ARG A 45 -3.68 6.07 0.29
CA ARG A 45 -2.60 5.43 1.06
C ARG A 45 -2.91 3.98 1.40
N GLY A 46 -4.10 3.71 1.96
CA GLY A 46 -4.50 2.35 2.32
C GLY A 46 -4.56 1.41 1.10
N HIS A 47 -5.08 1.89 -0.03
CA HIS A 47 -5.05 1.13 -1.28
C HIS A 47 -3.64 0.88 -1.80
N ALA A 48 -2.76 1.89 -1.78
CA ALA A 48 -1.37 1.73 -2.19
C ALA A 48 -0.63 0.69 -1.33
N LEU A 49 -0.83 0.73 -0.01
CA LEU A 49 -0.29 -0.28 0.91
C LEU A 49 -0.82 -1.67 0.58
N TYR A 50 -2.13 -1.81 0.36
CA TYR A 50 -2.75 -3.09 0.03
C TYR A 50 -2.20 -3.67 -1.29
N ASP A 51 -2.13 -2.86 -2.34
CA ASP A 51 -1.59 -3.26 -3.63
C ASP A 51 -0.11 -3.65 -3.53
N GLN A 52 0.68 -2.93 -2.73
CA GLN A 52 2.07 -3.30 -2.47
C GLN A 52 2.19 -4.63 -1.75
N THR A 53 1.37 -4.87 -0.73
CA THR A 53 1.32 -6.14 -0.01
C THR A 53 0.97 -7.28 -0.97
N LEU A 54 -0.04 -7.12 -1.83
CA LEU A 54 -0.39 -8.14 -2.82
C LEU A 54 0.73 -8.41 -3.82
N ARG A 55 1.45 -7.38 -4.29
CA ARG A 55 2.62 -7.56 -5.16
C ARG A 55 3.70 -8.40 -4.49
N ILE A 56 3.97 -8.12 -3.21
CA ILE A 56 4.92 -8.90 -2.41
C ILE A 56 4.43 -10.34 -2.24
N VAL A 57 3.16 -10.53 -1.91
CA VAL A 57 2.55 -11.86 -1.77
C VAL A 57 2.68 -12.68 -3.04
N HIS A 58 2.33 -12.12 -4.20
CA HIS A 58 2.47 -12.80 -5.48
C HIS A 58 3.93 -13.14 -5.78
N ALA A 59 4.86 -12.23 -5.50
CA ALA A 59 6.29 -12.51 -5.65
C ALA A 59 6.76 -13.66 -4.74
N SER A 60 6.30 -13.72 -3.49
CA SER A 60 6.56 -14.82 -2.56
C SER A 60 6.00 -16.15 -3.04
N GLN A 61 4.79 -16.15 -3.62
CA GLN A 61 4.17 -17.34 -4.21
C GLN A 61 4.93 -17.83 -5.44
N PHE A 62 5.36 -16.93 -6.32
CA PHE A 62 6.21 -17.29 -7.46
C PHE A 62 7.54 -17.85 -6.99
N PHE A 63 8.20 -17.23 -6.01
CA PHE A 63 9.42 -17.75 -5.43
C PHE A 63 9.23 -19.19 -4.90
N ALA A 64 8.15 -19.44 -4.16
CA ALA A 64 7.83 -20.78 -3.65
C ALA A 64 7.54 -21.79 -4.76
N SER A 65 6.79 -21.40 -5.79
CA SER A 65 6.50 -22.27 -6.93
C SER A 65 7.75 -22.65 -7.72
N ASN A 66 8.77 -21.80 -7.74
CA ASN A 66 10.01 -22.07 -8.47
C ASN A 66 11.01 -22.84 -7.61
N THR A 67 11.18 -22.45 -6.36
CA THR A 67 12.26 -22.95 -5.50
C THR A 67 11.84 -24.04 -4.51
N GLY A 68 10.53 -24.28 -4.36
CA GLY A 68 9.95 -25.25 -3.44
C GLY A 68 9.75 -24.74 -2.01
N CYS A 69 10.24 -23.54 -1.67
CA CYS A 69 10.16 -22.96 -0.32
C CYS A 69 9.63 -21.53 -0.37
N TYR A 70 8.90 -21.09 0.66
CA TYR A 70 8.63 -19.66 0.82
C TYR A 70 9.91 -18.89 1.18
N PRO A 71 10.02 -17.62 0.75
CA PRO A 71 11.20 -16.81 1.07
C PRO A 71 11.24 -16.51 2.57
N GLY A 72 12.41 -16.67 3.20
CA GLY A 72 12.61 -16.27 4.60
C GLY A 72 12.70 -14.76 4.81
N THR A 73 13.03 -14.00 3.75
CA THR A 73 13.16 -12.53 3.78
C THR A 73 12.71 -11.92 2.46
N LEU A 74 12.31 -10.65 2.47
CA LEU A 74 11.89 -9.98 1.23
C LEU A 74 13.06 -9.75 0.27
N ALA A 75 14.28 -9.59 0.78
CA ALA A 75 15.48 -9.47 -0.05
C ALA A 75 15.67 -10.68 -1.00
N ALA A 76 15.24 -11.88 -0.60
CA ALA A 76 15.28 -13.09 -1.42
C ALA A 76 14.46 -12.99 -2.72
N LEU A 77 13.51 -12.04 -2.78
CA LEU A 77 12.68 -11.81 -3.95
C LEU A 77 13.36 -10.93 -5.00
N GLY A 78 14.32 -10.10 -4.60
CA GLY A 78 14.98 -9.13 -5.48
C GLY A 78 16.31 -9.60 -6.07
N THR A 79 17.01 -10.53 -5.43
CA THR A 79 18.34 -10.97 -5.87
C THR A 79 18.54 -12.42 -5.49
N ALA A 80 19.18 -13.23 -6.34
CA ALA A 80 19.57 -14.60 -6.01
C ALA A 80 20.75 -14.61 -5.02
N GLY A 81 20.75 -15.52 -4.05
CA GLY A 81 21.73 -15.60 -2.96
C GLY A 81 21.75 -14.48 -1.89
N ALA A 82 20.94 -13.43 -1.95
CA ALA A 82 20.84 -12.37 -0.95
C ALA A 82 20.26 -12.81 0.41
N ASN A 83 20.82 -12.27 1.50
CA ASN A 83 20.30 -12.16 2.87
C ASN A 83 19.34 -13.27 3.36
N GLY A 84 19.73 -14.55 3.22
CA GLY A 84 18.94 -15.67 3.73
C GLY A 84 18.44 -16.65 2.67
N GLN A 85 18.74 -16.52 1.38
CA GLN A 85 18.41 -17.58 0.40
C GLN A 85 19.16 -18.92 0.61
N ALA A 86 20.12 -18.99 1.52
CA ALA A 86 20.63 -20.27 2.00
C ALA A 86 19.64 -21.00 2.94
N THR A 87 18.63 -20.27 3.43
CA THR A 87 17.58 -20.71 4.37
C THR A 87 16.26 -20.04 3.99
N GLY A 88 15.48 -20.68 3.12
CA GLY A 88 14.05 -20.41 3.00
C GLY A 88 13.37 -20.46 4.38
N LEU A 89 12.12 -20.03 4.42
CA LEU A 89 11.39 -19.97 5.68
C LEU A 89 11.43 -21.32 6.41
N ASP A 90 11.55 -21.27 7.73
CA ASP A 90 11.60 -22.45 8.62
C ASP A 90 12.70 -23.46 8.30
N GLY A 91 13.85 -22.98 7.81
CA GLY A 91 15.01 -23.82 7.51
C GLY A 91 14.88 -24.62 6.21
N CYS A 92 13.83 -24.38 5.43
CA CYS A 92 13.68 -24.94 4.09
C CYS A 92 14.85 -24.50 3.20
N VAL A 93 15.46 -25.40 2.42
CA VAL A 93 16.57 -25.04 1.53
C VAL A 93 16.03 -24.83 0.11
N PRO A 94 15.93 -23.58 -0.38
CA PRO A 94 15.34 -23.31 -1.68
C PRO A 94 16.24 -23.84 -2.80
N GLN A 95 15.64 -24.43 -3.83
CA GLN A 95 16.38 -24.90 -4.99
C GLN A 95 16.88 -23.72 -5.83
N GLN A 96 18.11 -23.28 -5.58
CA GLN A 96 18.69 -22.11 -6.24
C GLN A 96 18.78 -22.25 -7.75
N SER A 97 18.98 -23.46 -8.28
CA SER A 97 19.03 -23.71 -9.72
C SER A 97 17.69 -23.47 -10.43
N ALA A 98 16.59 -23.46 -9.68
CA ALA A 98 15.24 -23.23 -10.19
C ALA A 98 14.78 -21.78 -9.99
N TRP A 99 15.60 -20.94 -9.38
CA TRP A 99 15.29 -19.52 -9.19
C TRP A 99 15.23 -18.80 -10.55
N ASN A 100 14.15 -18.05 -10.77
CA ASN A 100 13.85 -17.34 -12.02
C ASN A 100 13.43 -15.89 -11.76
N GLY A 101 13.99 -15.28 -10.71
CA GLY A 101 13.71 -13.89 -10.36
C GLY A 101 14.51 -12.89 -11.21
N PRO A 102 14.46 -11.59 -10.86
CA PRO A 102 13.85 -11.01 -9.66
C PRO A 102 12.31 -11.01 -9.71
N TYR A 103 11.68 -11.44 -8.62
CA TYR A 103 10.22 -11.44 -8.46
C TYR A 103 9.68 -10.08 -7.98
N LEU A 104 10.55 -9.28 -7.35
CA LEU A 104 10.28 -7.88 -7.03
C LEU A 104 11.33 -6.99 -7.69
N THR A 105 10.87 -6.17 -8.62
CA THR A 105 11.68 -5.10 -9.21
C THR A 105 11.20 -3.76 -8.63
N ALA A 106 12.12 -2.84 -8.34
CA ALA A 106 11.82 -1.46 -7.93
C ALA A 106 11.35 -1.19 -6.48
N LEU A 107 11.57 -2.10 -5.52
CA LEU A 107 11.38 -1.79 -4.09
C LEU A 107 12.72 -1.48 -3.42
N ALA A 108 12.75 -0.41 -2.62
CA ALA A 108 13.93 -0.02 -1.87
C ALA A 108 14.13 -0.99 -0.69
N PHE A 109 15.00 -1.98 -0.88
CA PHE A 109 15.37 -2.88 0.20
C PHE A 109 16.14 -2.12 1.29
N ASN A 110 15.79 -2.39 2.54
CA ASN A 110 16.50 -1.95 3.73
C ASN A 110 17.01 -3.20 4.46
N GLY A 111 18.15 -3.72 4.02
CA GLY A 111 18.65 -5.02 4.46
C GLY A 111 17.77 -6.17 3.93
N GLN A 112 17.06 -6.84 4.83
CA GLN A 112 16.17 -7.98 4.54
C GLN A 112 14.72 -7.57 4.20
N ASN A 113 14.37 -6.32 4.53
CA ASN A 113 13.01 -5.81 4.49
C ASN A 113 12.83 -4.85 3.31
N VAL A 114 11.57 -4.55 2.97
CA VAL A 114 11.23 -3.53 1.97
C VAL A 114 10.85 -2.25 2.70
N ARG A 115 11.49 -1.13 2.37
CA ARG A 115 11.12 0.17 2.90
C ARG A 115 9.88 0.68 2.17
N ILE A 116 8.88 1.09 2.95
CA ILE A 116 7.66 1.73 2.44
C ILE A 116 7.80 3.25 2.66
N PRO A 117 7.65 4.06 1.60
CA PRO A 117 7.68 5.52 1.71
C PRO A 117 6.61 6.08 2.66
N SER A 118 6.95 7.12 3.43
CA SER A 118 6.07 7.71 4.44
C SER A 118 4.84 8.42 3.86
N ASP A 119 4.92 8.85 2.59
CA ASP A 119 3.78 9.38 1.83
C ASP A 119 2.71 8.32 1.56
N GLN A 120 3.10 7.03 1.55
CA GLN A 120 2.21 5.89 1.36
C GLN A 120 1.72 5.32 2.69
N SER A 121 2.61 5.15 3.67
CA SER A 121 2.24 4.58 4.97
C SER A 121 1.63 5.58 5.96
N GLY A 122 1.84 6.88 5.74
CA GLY A 122 1.47 7.92 6.69
C GLY A 122 2.35 7.97 7.94
N ALA A 123 3.41 7.15 8.02
CA ALA A 123 4.32 7.05 9.14
C ALA A 123 5.78 7.00 8.68
N THR A 124 6.70 7.45 9.53
CA THR A 124 8.14 7.37 9.21
C THR A 124 8.69 6.00 9.57
N GLY A 125 9.65 5.51 8.78
CA GLY A 125 10.33 4.25 9.07
C GLY A 125 9.53 2.97 8.76
N THR A 126 8.43 3.06 8.03
CA THR A 126 7.63 1.89 7.67
C THR A 126 8.43 0.89 6.86
N VAL A 127 8.39 -0.36 7.29
CA VAL A 127 8.97 -1.50 6.58
C VAL A 127 7.91 -2.56 6.37
N ALA A 128 7.99 -3.24 5.24
CA ALA A 128 7.34 -4.53 5.03
C ALA A 128 8.36 -5.64 5.31
N GLN A 129 7.91 -6.69 5.98
CA GLN A 129 8.72 -7.86 6.30
C GLN A 129 7.87 -9.13 6.27
N ILE A 130 8.53 -10.27 6.15
CA ILE A 130 7.90 -11.59 6.29
C ILE A 130 8.00 -11.99 7.74
N GLU A 131 6.89 -12.44 8.32
CA GLU A 131 6.84 -12.99 9.67
C GLU A 131 6.08 -14.32 9.66
N THR A 132 6.39 -15.18 10.63
CA THR A 132 5.56 -16.32 11.01
C THR A 132 4.88 -16.08 12.35
N GLY A 133 3.67 -16.63 12.51
CA GLY A 133 2.87 -16.37 13.70
C GLY A 133 1.45 -16.92 13.62
N GLN A 134 0.59 -16.41 14.49
CA GLN A 134 -0.82 -16.78 14.58
C GLN A 134 -1.66 -15.50 14.68
N TRP A 135 -2.18 -15.04 13.54
CA TRP A 135 -2.97 -13.81 13.46
C TRP A 135 -4.44 -14.08 13.17
N LEU A 136 -4.72 -15.11 12.37
CA LEU A 136 -6.04 -15.48 11.90
C LEU A 136 -6.49 -16.85 12.44
N ASP A 137 -6.00 -17.26 13.61
CA ASP A 137 -6.43 -18.50 14.24
C ASP A 137 -7.96 -18.52 14.45
N GLY A 138 -8.59 -19.64 14.09
CA GLY A 138 -10.05 -19.80 14.08
C GLY A 138 -10.80 -19.00 13.02
N ASN A 139 -10.12 -18.27 12.12
CA ASN A 139 -10.76 -17.56 11.02
C ASN A 139 -11.27 -18.55 9.96
N PRO A 140 -12.53 -18.42 9.47
CA PRO A 140 -13.05 -19.23 8.37
C PRO A 140 -12.16 -19.24 7.11
N ALA A 141 -11.49 -18.13 6.80
CA ALA A 141 -10.57 -18.01 5.66
C ALA A 141 -9.32 -18.90 5.79
N MET A 142 -9.01 -19.35 7.02
CA MET A 142 -7.85 -20.18 7.35
C MET A 142 -8.22 -21.63 7.67
N GLN A 143 -9.50 -22.02 7.57
CA GLN A 143 -9.93 -23.39 7.84
C GLN A 143 -9.17 -24.39 6.96
N GLY A 144 -8.61 -25.42 7.61
CA GLY A 144 -7.85 -26.48 6.94
C GLY A 144 -6.38 -26.15 6.64
N ARG A 145 -5.86 -25.01 7.15
CA ARG A 145 -4.43 -24.65 7.04
C ARG A 145 -3.65 -24.98 8.32
N GLY A 146 -2.32 -24.97 8.22
CA GLY A 146 -1.42 -25.26 9.35
C GLY A 146 -1.51 -24.23 10.48
N PRO A 147 -1.02 -24.56 11.69
CA PRO A 147 -1.13 -23.68 12.86
C PRO A 147 -0.20 -22.48 12.82
N GLU A 148 0.83 -22.49 11.97
CA GLU A 148 1.78 -21.39 11.81
C GLU A 148 1.52 -20.70 10.47
N GLU A 149 1.17 -19.42 10.55
CA GLU A 149 0.81 -18.59 9.41
C GLU A 149 2.04 -17.85 8.91
N ILE A 150 2.09 -17.58 7.61
CA ILE A 150 3.13 -16.77 6.98
C ILE A 150 2.46 -15.49 6.48
N ALA A 151 2.92 -14.35 6.99
CA ALA A 151 2.34 -13.06 6.71
C ALA A 151 3.36 -12.05 6.18
N ILE A 152 2.85 -11.10 5.40
CA ILE A 152 3.53 -9.83 5.18
C ILE A 152 3.03 -8.85 6.23
N VAL A 153 3.93 -8.35 7.07
CA VAL A 153 3.64 -7.36 8.10
C VAL A 153 4.23 -6.02 7.72
N LEU A 154 3.44 -4.96 7.81
CA LEU A 154 3.82 -3.58 7.54
C LEU A 154 3.65 -2.75 8.80
N GLY A 155 4.71 -2.05 9.21
CA GLY A 155 4.67 -1.17 10.37
C GLY A 155 5.91 -0.28 10.49
N PRO A 156 5.80 0.88 11.16
CA PRO A 156 4.56 1.50 11.63
C PRO A 156 3.71 2.08 10.48
N VAL A 157 2.39 2.21 10.62
CA VAL A 157 1.45 2.85 9.68
C VAL A 157 0.51 3.80 10.43
N SER A 158 0.05 4.88 9.79
CA SER A 158 -0.91 5.78 10.45
C SER A 158 -2.27 5.10 10.62
N SER A 159 -2.99 5.40 11.71
CA SER A 159 -4.34 4.85 11.97
C SER A 159 -5.32 5.03 10.80
N SER A 160 -5.21 6.16 10.10
CA SER A 160 -5.99 6.45 8.89
C SER A 160 -5.62 5.57 7.69
N ALA A 161 -4.34 5.24 7.52
CA ALA A 161 -3.86 4.34 6.46
C ALA A 161 -4.21 2.88 6.79
N GLN A 162 -4.10 2.49 8.05
CA GLN A 162 -4.55 1.20 8.58
C GLN A 162 -6.05 0.98 8.32
N ALA A 163 -6.91 1.94 8.69
CA ALA A 163 -8.34 1.83 8.44
C ALA A 163 -8.67 1.70 6.94
N ALA A 164 -7.98 2.45 6.09
CA ALA A 164 -8.16 2.37 4.64
C ALA A 164 -7.64 1.06 4.04
N PHE A 165 -6.52 0.52 4.53
CA PHE A 165 -6.00 -0.80 4.16
C PHE A 165 -7.00 -1.91 4.51
N CYS A 166 -7.52 -1.89 5.73
CA CYS A 166 -8.51 -2.87 6.17
C CYS A 166 -9.79 -2.78 5.33
N LYS A 167 -10.24 -1.56 5.00
CA LYS A 167 -11.36 -1.38 4.07
C LYS A 167 -11.06 -1.97 2.69
N ALA A 168 -9.86 -1.78 2.15
CA ALA A 168 -9.44 -2.36 0.87
C ALA A 168 -9.42 -3.91 0.91
N CYS A 169 -9.13 -4.49 2.07
CA CYS A 169 -9.08 -5.94 2.27
C CYS A 169 -10.43 -6.58 2.66
N ASN A 170 -11.55 -5.86 2.54
CA ASN A 170 -12.87 -6.30 3.00
C ASN A 170 -12.93 -6.58 4.52
N GLY A 171 -12.12 -5.87 5.29
CA GLY A 171 -11.95 -6.02 6.73
C GLY A 171 -10.52 -6.39 7.10
N CYS A 172 -10.23 -6.28 8.40
CA CYS A 172 -9.07 -6.92 9.02
C CYS A 172 -9.58 -7.67 10.25
N ALA A 173 -9.04 -8.85 10.52
CA ALA A 173 -9.18 -9.44 11.83
C ALA A 173 -8.40 -8.61 12.86
N GLY A 174 -9.08 -8.20 13.92
CA GLY A 174 -8.46 -7.68 15.14
C GLY A 174 -8.46 -8.74 16.22
N ASN A 175 -7.85 -8.45 17.37
CA ASN A 175 -7.86 -9.33 18.56
C ASN A 175 -9.30 -9.79 18.89
N GLY A 176 -9.65 -11.02 18.52
CA GLY A 176 -10.95 -11.64 18.78
C GLY A 176 -12.07 -11.37 17.76
N GLN A 177 -11.81 -10.69 16.63
CA GLN A 177 -12.81 -10.52 15.56
C GLN A 177 -12.52 -11.42 14.36
N GLN A 178 -13.44 -12.35 14.10
CA GLN A 178 -13.39 -13.20 12.91
C GLN A 178 -13.97 -12.44 11.71
N THR A 179 -13.17 -12.27 10.67
CA THR A 179 -13.59 -11.72 9.38
C THR A 179 -13.26 -12.72 8.29
N ALA A 180 -13.98 -12.76 7.17
CA ALA A 180 -13.60 -13.63 6.05
C ALA A 180 -12.36 -13.15 5.27
N SER A 181 -11.61 -12.17 5.81
CA SER A 181 -10.43 -11.58 5.17
C SER A 181 -9.14 -12.27 5.62
N ALA A 182 -8.13 -12.23 4.75
CA ALA A 182 -6.76 -12.66 5.06
C ALA A 182 -5.92 -11.52 5.68
N CYS A 183 -6.52 -10.38 5.98
CA CYS A 183 -5.84 -9.25 6.58
C CYS A 183 -6.05 -9.20 8.09
N PHE A 184 -5.07 -8.62 8.79
CA PHE A 184 -5.16 -8.40 10.22
C PHE A 184 -4.54 -7.07 10.61
N THR A 185 -4.90 -6.62 11.81
CA THR A 185 -4.18 -5.57 12.52
C THR A 185 -3.38 -6.22 13.64
N ALA A 186 -2.07 -6.03 13.67
CA ALA A 186 -1.25 -6.48 14.79
C ALA A 186 -1.29 -5.45 15.94
N SER A 187 -0.71 -5.78 17.09
CA SER A 187 -0.62 -4.82 18.20
C SER A 187 0.17 -3.57 17.77
N GLY A 188 -0.37 -2.40 18.12
CA GLY A 188 0.23 -1.11 17.76
C GLY A 188 -0.14 -0.62 16.35
N ASP A 189 0.82 -0.01 15.68
CA ASP A 189 0.66 0.67 14.38
C ASP A 189 1.00 -0.27 13.21
N SER A 190 0.62 -1.55 13.27
CA SER A 190 1.00 -2.55 12.27
C SER A 190 -0.20 -3.25 11.66
N ILE A 191 -0.09 -3.54 10.37
CA ILE A 191 -1.07 -4.26 9.57
C ILE A 191 -0.40 -5.43 8.88
N GLY A 192 -1.16 -6.46 8.53
CA GLY A 192 -0.60 -7.56 7.78
C GLY A 192 -1.59 -8.32 6.92
N TYR A 193 -1.03 -9.18 6.09
CA TYR A 193 -1.75 -10.07 5.19
C TYR A 193 -1.16 -11.47 5.27
N VAL A 194 -1.97 -12.45 5.66
CA VAL A 194 -1.58 -13.87 5.69
C VAL A 194 -1.75 -14.46 4.29
N PHE A 195 -0.68 -15.00 3.72
CA PHE A 195 -0.72 -15.54 2.36
C PHE A 195 -0.44 -17.05 2.27
N ALA A 196 0.13 -17.64 3.32
CA ALA A 196 0.42 -19.06 3.39
C ALA A 196 0.43 -19.54 4.85
N THR A 197 0.63 -20.84 5.05
CA THR A 197 0.94 -21.44 6.34
C THR A 197 2.18 -22.30 6.19
N ALA A 198 3.03 -22.32 7.22
CA ALA A 198 4.11 -23.28 7.33
C ALA A 198 3.51 -24.70 7.49
N GLN A 199 4.25 -25.69 6.99
CA GLN A 199 3.86 -27.11 7.03
C GLN A 199 4.42 -27.80 8.27
#